data_AF-A0A5E4LMR4-F1
#
_entry.id   AF-A0A5E4LMR4-F1
#
_cell.length_a   1.000
_cell.length_b   1.000
_cell.length_c   1.000
_cell.angle_alpha   90.00
_cell.angle_beta   90.00
_cell.angle_gamma   90.00
#
_symmetry.space_group_name_H-M   'P 1'
#
loop_
_entity.id
_entity.type
_entity.pdbx_description
1 polymer ?
#
loop_
_entity_poly.entity_id
_entity_poly.type
_entity_poly.pdbx_seq_one_letter_code
_entity_poly.pdbx_strand_id
1 'polypeptide(L)'
;MYESYAGMKSAFNLIITNLEKGEEYCVLMVGESLYEKRVISFFQTYHKKRIEKGIRIRLLSNSTYRGVVLKSHKYEGMKIRFTKQKLPIGLFIFRDHVMTVMWGEKPAAFVIKSWRNYGYYKEFFEQLWGNSKI
;
A
#
# COMPACT_ATOMS: atom_id res chain seq x y z
N MET A 1 -2.90 16.96 1.86
CA MET A 1 -3.70 16.17 0.91
C MET A 1 -3.03 16.25 -0.44
N TYR A 2 -3.07 15.18 -1.23
CA TYR A 2 -2.51 15.10 -2.57
C TYR A 2 -3.61 14.70 -3.54
N GLU A 3 -3.82 15.45 -4.60
CA GLU A 3 -4.90 15.22 -5.56
C GLU A 3 -4.35 14.98 -6.96
N SER A 4 -5.15 14.32 -7.81
CA SER A 4 -4.79 13.90 -9.16
C SER A 4 -3.65 12.87 -9.20
N TYR A 5 -3.39 12.28 -10.37
CA TYR A 5 -2.27 11.36 -10.55
C TYR A 5 -0.90 12.00 -10.25
N ALA A 6 -0.74 13.31 -10.45
CA ALA A 6 0.50 14.01 -10.08
C ALA A 6 0.66 14.10 -8.56
N GLY A 7 -0.42 14.39 -7.83
CA GLY A 7 -0.43 14.33 -6.36
C GLY A 7 -0.19 12.91 -5.86
N MET A 8 -0.82 11.89 -6.45
CA MET A 8 -0.57 10.49 -6.10
C MET A 8 0.90 10.12 -6.24
N LYS A 9 1.56 10.51 -7.35
CA LYS A 9 3.01 10.29 -7.52
C LYS A 9 3.81 10.95 -6.40
N SER A 10 3.44 12.17 -6.01
CA SER A 10 4.10 12.91 -4.92
C SER A 10 3.90 12.23 -3.56
N ALA A 11 2.68 11.77 -3.27
CA ALA A 11 2.36 11.05 -2.03
C ALA A 11 3.13 9.71 -1.94
N PHE A 12 3.16 8.92 -3.01
CA PHE A 12 3.90 7.66 -3.04
C PHE A 12 5.42 7.86 -3.04
N ASN A 13 5.92 8.97 -3.58
CA ASN A 13 7.33 9.32 -3.46
C ASN A 13 7.75 9.53 -2.00
N LEU A 14 6.84 9.88 -1.07
CA LEU A 14 7.17 9.94 0.36
C LEU A 14 7.68 8.61 0.89
N ILE A 15 7.13 7.48 0.43
CA ILE A 15 7.62 6.15 0.82
C ILE A 15 9.04 5.95 0.31
N ILE A 16 9.28 6.29 -0.96
CA ILE A 16 10.61 6.16 -1.58
C ILE A 16 11.62 7.07 -0.90
N THR A 17 11.28 8.29 -0.50
CA THR A 17 12.24 9.22 0.11
C THR A 17 12.47 8.95 1.60
N ASN A 18 11.48 8.43 2.33
CA ASN A 18 11.58 8.24 3.78
C ASN A 18 12.04 6.86 4.22
N LEU A 19 12.05 5.86 3.33
CA LEU A 19 12.54 4.52 3.64
C LEU A 19 13.89 4.23 2.99
N GLU A 20 14.67 3.40 3.65
CA GLU A 20 15.99 2.93 3.23
C GLU A 20 15.96 1.49 2.71
N LYS A 21 17.09 1.04 2.16
CA LYS A 21 17.23 -0.32 1.65
C LYS A 21 17.01 -1.33 2.78
N GLY A 22 16.15 -2.33 2.54
CA GLY A 22 15.84 -3.38 3.49
C GLY A 22 14.71 -3.03 4.47
N GLU A 23 14.34 -1.75 4.59
CA GLU A 23 13.17 -1.33 5.35
C GLU A 23 11.87 -1.77 4.66
N GLU A 24 10.79 -1.78 5.43
CA GLU A 24 9.50 -2.33 5.01
C GLU A 24 8.36 -1.38 5.35
N TYR A 25 7.34 -1.34 4.49
CA TYR A 25 6.05 -0.75 4.83
C TYR A 25 4.89 -1.73 4.71
N CYS A 26 3.79 -1.39 5.38
CA CYS A 26 2.60 -2.21 5.46
C CYS A 26 1.47 -1.61 4.62
N VAL A 27 0.68 -2.49 3.98
CA VAL A 27 -0.41 -2.09 3.10
C VAL A 27 -1.66 -2.89 3.42
N LEU A 28 -2.78 -2.21 3.67
CA LEU A 28 -4.12 -2.77 3.53
C LEU A 28 -4.62 -2.35 2.15
N MET A 29 -4.68 -3.31 1.23
CA MET A 29 -4.72 -3.01 -0.21
C MET A 29 -6.02 -2.33 -0.67
N VAL A 30 -5.94 -1.67 -1.83
CA VAL A 30 -7.03 -0.99 -2.51
C VAL A 30 -7.98 -1.99 -3.22
N GLY A 31 -9.28 -1.69 -3.35
CA GLY A 31 -10.33 -2.64 -3.74
C GLY A 31 -10.46 -2.81 -5.27
N GLU A 32 -11.66 -2.63 -5.81
CA GLU A 32 -11.94 -2.83 -7.25
C GLU A 32 -11.03 -2.01 -8.19
N SER A 33 -10.49 -0.89 -7.71
CA SER A 33 -9.49 -0.10 -8.43
C SER A 33 -8.27 -0.89 -8.93
N LEU A 34 -7.98 -2.07 -8.38
CA LEU A 34 -6.88 -2.93 -8.84
C LEU A 34 -7.07 -3.47 -10.26
N TYR A 35 -8.31 -3.48 -10.75
CA TYR A 35 -8.63 -3.89 -12.12
C TYR A 35 -8.44 -2.75 -13.12
N GLU A 36 -8.29 -1.50 -12.66
CA GLU A 36 -8.14 -0.34 -13.53
C GLU A 36 -6.74 -0.30 -14.15
N LYS A 37 -6.67 -0.25 -15.49
CA LYS A 37 -5.40 -0.20 -16.24
C LYS A 37 -4.48 0.94 -15.80
N ARG A 38 -5.06 2.11 -15.47
CA ARG A 38 -4.30 3.27 -15.01
C ARG A 38 -3.66 3.04 -13.63
N VAL A 39 -4.38 2.39 -12.72
CA VAL A 39 -3.87 2.03 -11.39
C VAL A 39 -2.78 0.96 -11.49
N ILE A 40 -2.96 -0.05 -12.34
CA ILE A 40 -1.93 -1.06 -12.64
C ILE A 40 -0.66 -0.40 -13.17
N SER A 41 -0.77 0.48 -14.17
CA SER A 41 0.39 1.19 -14.75
C SER A 41 1.10 2.09 -13.75
N PHE A 42 0.34 2.76 -12.88
CA PHE A 42 0.88 3.55 -11.77
C PHE A 42 1.74 2.67 -10.85
N PHE A 43 1.19 1.56 -10.38
CA PHE A 43 1.89 0.67 -9.45
C PHE A 43 3.09 -0.04 -10.10
N GLN A 44 3.02 -0.41 -11.38
CA GLN A 44 4.19 -0.93 -12.12
C GLN A 44 5.36 0.06 -12.09
N THR A 45 5.08 1.34 -12.40
CA THR A 45 6.10 2.39 -12.40
C THR A 45 6.65 2.66 -10.99
N TYR A 46 5.77 2.74 -10.00
CA TYR A 46 6.14 2.96 -8.61
C TYR A 46 6.97 1.80 -8.05
N HIS A 47 6.55 0.55 -8.28
CA HIS A 47 7.25 -0.62 -7.76
C HIS A 47 8.61 -0.82 -8.40
N LYS A 48 8.84 -0.40 -9.66
CA LYS A 48 10.18 -0.37 -10.25
C LYS A 48 11.16 0.43 -9.38
N LYS A 49 10.82 1.68 -9.05
CA LYS A 49 11.65 2.54 -8.18
C LYS A 49 11.85 1.96 -6.78
N ARG A 50 10.79 1.39 -6.21
CA ARG A 50 10.83 0.76 -4.88
C ARG A 50 11.75 -0.46 -4.87
N ILE A 51 11.70 -1.31 -5.89
CA ILE A 51 12.56 -2.50 -6.04
C ILE A 51 14.02 -2.07 -6.19
N GLU A 52 14.29 -1.09 -7.05
CA GLU A 52 15.63 -0.51 -7.22
C GLU A 52 16.21 0.01 -5.90
N LYS A 53 15.37 0.62 -5.05
CA LYS A 53 15.77 1.06 -3.70
C LYS A 53 15.85 -0.06 -2.66
N GLY A 54 15.35 -1.26 -2.98
CA GLY A 54 15.35 -2.42 -2.08
C GLY A 54 14.37 -2.32 -0.90
N ILE A 55 13.27 -1.58 -1.06
CA ILE A 55 12.23 -1.42 -0.03
C ILE A 55 11.23 -2.59 -0.10
N ARG A 56 10.96 -3.22 1.04
CA ARG A 56 10.08 -4.38 1.18
C ARG A 56 8.64 -3.98 1.51
N ILE A 57 7.71 -4.92 1.31
CA ILE A 57 6.28 -4.70 1.58
C ILE A 57 5.68 -5.90 2.30
N ARG A 58 4.83 -5.63 3.30
CA ARG A 58 3.78 -6.55 3.73
C ARG A 58 2.42 -6.06 3.28
N LEU A 59 1.79 -6.82 2.41
CA LEU A 59 0.48 -6.52 1.83
C LEU A 59 -0.56 -7.49 2.36
N LEU A 60 -1.58 -6.96 3.03
CA LEU A 60 -2.76 -7.70 3.43
C LEU A 60 -3.93 -7.30 2.53
N SER A 61 -4.56 -8.30 1.91
CA SER A 61 -5.70 -8.13 1.02
C SER A 61 -6.91 -8.91 1.49
N ASN A 62 -8.10 -8.47 1.08
CA ASN A 62 -9.26 -9.35 1.10
C ASN A 62 -9.08 -10.51 0.09
N SER A 63 -9.53 -11.71 0.44
CA SER A 63 -9.45 -12.91 -0.40
C SER A 63 -10.21 -12.79 -1.72
N THR A 64 -11.25 -11.96 -1.80
CA THR A 64 -12.00 -11.70 -3.03
C THR A 64 -11.10 -11.15 -4.14
N TYR A 65 -10.07 -10.39 -3.79
CA TYR A 65 -9.13 -9.82 -4.76
C TYR A 65 -7.89 -10.71 -5.03
N ARG A 66 -7.82 -11.92 -4.46
CA ARG A 66 -6.63 -12.81 -4.56
C ARG A 66 -6.15 -13.00 -6.01
N GLY A 67 -7.08 -13.23 -6.94
CA GLY A 67 -6.75 -13.43 -8.35
C GLY A 67 -6.03 -12.24 -8.98
N VAL A 68 -6.56 -11.02 -8.83
CA VAL A 68 -5.96 -9.81 -9.41
C VAL A 68 -4.66 -9.43 -8.71
N VAL A 69 -4.54 -9.66 -7.40
CA VAL A 69 -3.31 -9.42 -6.65
C VAL A 69 -2.16 -10.26 -7.17
N LEU A 70 -2.38 -11.58 -7.21
CA LEU A 70 -1.32 -12.51 -7.57
C LEU A 70 -0.94 -12.39 -9.05
N LYS A 71 -1.90 -12.01 -9.91
CA LYS A 71 -1.67 -11.85 -11.35
C LYS A 71 -1.03 -10.51 -11.73
N SER A 72 -1.47 -9.40 -11.15
CA SER A 72 -1.15 -8.05 -11.65
C SER A 72 -0.42 -7.16 -10.66
N HIS A 73 -0.45 -7.49 -9.36
CA HIS A 73 0.10 -6.65 -8.29
C HIS A 73 1.10 -7.38 -7.39
N LYS A 74 1.64 -8.51 -7.84
CA LYS A 74 2.71 -9.23 -7.16
C LYS A 74 4.06 -8.79 -7.71
N TYR A 75 4.84 -8.12 -6.87
CA TYR A 75 6.16 -7.62 -7.20
C TYR A 75 7.22 -8.21 -6.27
N GLU A 76 8.50 -8.14 -6.67
CA GLU A 76 9.63 -8.64 -5.88
C GLU A 76 9.67 -8.02 -4.47
N GLY A 77 10.10 -8.77 -3.45
CA GLY A 77 10.18 -8.22 -2.08
C GLY A 77 8.82 -7.88 -1.44
N MET A 78 7.72 -8.40 -1.98
CA MET A 78 6.41 -8.39 -1.33
C MET A 78 6.16 -9.69 -0.57
N LYS A 79 5.69 -9.57 0.67
CA LYS A 79 5.01 -10.63 1.40
C LYS A 79 3.52 -10.34 1.35
N ILE A 80 2.74 -11.27 0.82
CA ILE A 80 1.30 -11.10 0.61
C ILE A 80 0.55 -12.09 1.48
N ARG A 81 -0.47 -11.62 2.19
CA ARG A 81 -1.44 -12.44 2.91
C ARG A 81 -2.86 -12.04 2.56
N PHE A 82 -3.78 -12.95 2.78
CA PHE A 82 -5.20 -12.77 2.50
C PHE A 82 -6.05 -13.02 3.74
N THR A 83 -7.12 -12.24 3.87
CA THR A 83 -8.15 -12.38 4.91
C THR A 83 -9.55 -12.32 4.30
N LYS A 84 -10.53 -12.93 4.98
CA LYS A 84 -11.95 -12.80 4.62
C LYS A 84 -12.59 -11.58 5.30
N GLN A 85 -11.92 -10.95 6.25
CA GLN A 85 -12.43 -9.78 6.96
C GLN A 85 -12.59 -8.59 5.99
N LYS A 86 -13.62 -7.77 6.22
CA LYS A 86 -13.75 -6.47 5.55
C LYS A 86 -12.68 -5.54 6.14
N LEU A 87 -11.82 -5.01 5.29
CA LEU A 87 -10.72 -4.14 5.68
C LEU A 87 -11.01 -2.70 5.27
N PRO A 88 -10.51 -1.69 6.01
CA PRO A 88 -10.32 -0.38 5.43
C PRO A 88 -9.32 -0.50 4.27
N ILE A 89 -9.75 -0.05 3.10
CA ILE A 89 -9.08 -0.25 1.83
C ILE A 89 -8.14 0.94 1.55
N GLY A 90 -6.96 0.66 1.01
CA GLY A 90 -6.00 1.69 0.56
C GLY A 90 -5.24 2.39 1.68
N LEU A 91 -4.85 1.66 2.71
CA LEU A 91 -4.02 2.16 3.80
C LEU A 91 -2.55 1.77 3.58
N PHE A 92 -1.64 2.73 3.74
CA PHE A 92 -0.19 2.56 3.64
C PHE A 92 0.45 3.09 4.93
N ILE A 93 1.18 2.23 5.63
CA ILE A 93 1.75 2.53 6.96
C ILE A 93 3.27 2.37 6.87
N PHE A 94 4.01 3.46 7.06
CA PHE A 94 5.47 3.49 6.89
C PHE A 94 6.10 4.54 7.81
N ARG A 95 7.26 4.22 8.41
CA ARG A 95 8.01 5.12 9.30
C ARG A 95 7.15 5.81 10.36
N ASP A 96 6.84 7.09 10.21
CA ASP A 96 5.97 7.92 11.06
C ASP A 96 4.74 8.43 10.31
N HIS A 97 4.39 7.79 9.19
CA HIS A 97 3.33 8.17 8.27
C HIS A 97 2.24 7.09 8.18
N VAL A 98 1.00 7.57 8.09
CA VAL A 98 -0.16 6.79 7.67
C VAL A 98 -0.77 7.51 6.48
N MET A 99 -0.85 6.81 5.35
CA MET A 99 -1.40 7.34 4.11
C MET A 99 -2.64 6.54 3.71
N THR A 100 -3.76 7.21 3.50
CA THR A 100 -4.95 6.64 2.86
C THR A 100 -5.01 7.06 1.41
N VAL A 101 -5.43 6.14 0.54
CA VAL A 101 -5.48 6.31 -0.91
C VAL A 101 -6.86 5.95 -1.41
N MET A 102 -7.45 6.87 -2.17
CA MET A 102 -8.70 6.66 -2.89
C MET A 102 -8.42 6.81 -4.39
N TRP A 103 -8.72 5.77 -5.15
CA TRP A 103 -8.71 5.81 -6.62
C TRP A 103 -10.11 6.15 -7.14
N GLY A 104 -10.18 6.57 -8.41
CA GLY A 104 -11.39 6.99 -9.07
C GLY A 104 -11.10 8.11 -10.08
N GLU A 105 -12.14 8.83 -10.51
CA GLU A 105 -12.00 9.96 -11.44
C GLU A 105 -11.07 11.06 -10.90
N LYS A 106 -11.18 11.33 -9.60
CA LYS A 106 -10.36 12.30 -8.87
C LYS A 106 -9.59 11.56 -7.77
N PRO A 107 -8.47 10.89 -8.10
CA PRO A 107 -7.72 10.14 -7.12
C PRO A 107 -7.08 11.10 -6.11
N ALA A 108 -7.04 10.67 -4.85
CA ALA A 108 -6.50 11.46 -3.77
C ALA A 108 -5.78 10.60 -2.73
N ALA A 109 -4.78 11.19 -2.09
CA ALA A 109 -4.07 10.65 -0.95
C ALA A 109 -4.10 11.63 0.23
N PHE A 110 -4.42 11.10 1.41
CA PHE A 110 -4.33 11.82 2.68
C PHE A 110 -3.19 11.22 3.47
N VAL A 111 -2.28 12.06 3.95
CA VAL A 111 -1.08 11.63 4.66
C VAL A 111 -1.09 12.28 6.02
N ILE A 112 -1.02 11.46 7.06
CA ILE A 112 -0.88 11.87 8.45
C ILE A 112 0.55 11.54 8.87
N LYS A 113 1.35 12.56 9.21
CA LYS A 113 2.68 12.41 9.79
C LYS A 113 2.59 12.53 11.30
N SER A 114 2.66 11.40 12.00
CA SER A 114 2.53 11.33 13.46
C SER A 114 2.98 9.95 13.94
N TRP A 115 4.02 9.91 14.77
CA TRP A 115 4.54 8.67 15.36
C TRP A 115 3.46 7.90 16.15
N ARG A 116 2.56 8.64 16.82
CA ARG A 116 1.48 8.06 17.63
C ARG A 116 0.43 7.39 16.74
N ASN A 117 -0.01 8.07 15.69
CA ASN A 117 -0.95 7.46 14.73
C ASN A 117 -0.30 6.27 14.03
N TYR A 118 0.94 6.41 13.58
CA TYR A 118 1.69 5.28 13.02
C TYR A 118 1.67 4.07 13.96
N GLY A 119 1.96 4.26 15.25
CA GLY A 119 1.94 3.19 16.25
C GLY A 119 0.61 2.44 16.30
N TYR A 120 -0.52 3.16 16.43
CA TYR A 120 -1.85 2.54 16.48
C TYR A 120 -2.21 1.79 15.20
N TYR A 121 -1.98 2.39 14.03
CA TYR A 121 -2.28 1.73 12.75
C TYR A 121 -1.35 0.55 12.49
N LYS A 122 -0.09 0.64 12.91
CA LYS A 122 0.88 -0.45 12.82
C LYS A 122 0.45 -1.62 13.69
N GLU A 123 0.08 -1.38 14.94
CA GLU A 123 -0.44 -2.42 15.84
C GLU A 123 -1.68 -3.09 15.25
N PHE A 124 -2.64 -2.30 14.75
CA PHE A 124 -3.82 -2.81 14.06
C PHE A 124 -3.45 -3.69 12.85
N PHE A 125 -2.50 -3.27 12.03
CA PHE A 125 -1.99 -4.08 10.92
C PHE A 125 -1.39 -5.40 11.41
N GLU A 126 -0.56 -5.39 12.46
CA GLU A 126 0.08 -6.60 12.98
C GLU A 126 -0.96 -7.61 13.52
N GLN A 127 -2.00 -7.14 14.20
CA GLN A 127 -3.10 -7.99 14.67
C GLN A 127 -3.83 -8.67 13.51
N LEU A 128 -4.15 -7.92 12.44
CA LEU A 128 -4.76 -8.47 11.24
C LEU A 128 -3.80 -9.42 10.51
N TRP A 129 -2.52 -9.07 10.45
CA TRP A 129 -1.48 -9.85 9.80
C TRP A 129 -1.29 -11.21 10.47
N GLY A 130 -1.22 -11.26 11.80
CA GLY A 130 -1.10 -12.48 12.59
C GLY A 130 -2.23 -13.48 12.36
N ASN A 131 -3.45 -12.97 12.16
CA ASN A 131 -4.66 -13.78 11.93
C ASN A 131 -4.92 -14.13 10.44
N SER A 132 -4.04 -13.69 9.54
CA SER A 132 -4.20 -13.89 8.08
C SER A 132 -3.33 -15.04 7.56
N LYS A 133 -3.75 -15.63 6.44
CA LYS A 133 -3.05 -16.77 5.80
C LYS A 133 -2.39 -16.36 4.49
N ILE A 134 -1.44 -17.18 4.03
CA ILE A 134 -0.74 -17.00 2.74
C ILE A 134 -1.68 -17.31 1.55
#